data_AF-A0A1B6J5E3-F1
#
_entry.id   AF-A0A1B6J5E3-F1
#
_cell.length_a   1.000
_cell.length_b   1.000
_cell.length_c   1.000
_cell.angle_alpha   90.00
_cell.angle_beta   90.00
_cell.angle_gamma   90.00
#
_symmetry.space_group_name_H-M   'P 1'
#
loop_
_entity.id
_entity.type
_entity.pdbx_description
1 polymer ?
#
loop_
_entity_poly.entity_id
_entity_poly.type
_entity_poly.pdbx_seq_one_letter_code
_entity_poly.pdbx_strand_id
1 'polypeptide(L)'
;HALKLLLDGRSGFLKAITKKSTNHTTQSGLTFSAYPSAQFHSGAYLFKPDPNLQETEKEILDDYPGQKIVITSGPIASELTVIYGNLLAHSVRIYHKPGPLSQGVYIENLIDFEAPPKNRETEMFMRVVSDISNGDPPEFYSDLNGFQMQRRIKV
;
A
#
# COMPACT_ATOMS: atom_id res chain seq x y z
N HIS A 1 23.64 1.62 3.49
CA HIS A 1 22.21 1.61 3.06
C HIS A 1 21.90 2.93 2.37
N ALA A 2 21.19 2.94 1.23
CA ALA A 2 20.89 4.18 0.50
C ALA A 2 19.63 4.89 1.03
N LEU A 3 18.70 4.15 1.64
CA LEU A 3 17.44 4.66 2.17
C LEU A 3 17.37 4.55 3.70
N LYS A 4 16.49 5.37 4.29
CA LYS A 4 15.97 5.27 5.66
C LYS A 4 14.45 5.36 5.57
N LEU A 5 13.74 4.49 6.28
CA LEU A 5 12.28 4.50 6.36
C LEU A 5 11.83 5.05 7.70
N LEU A 6 10.74 5.81 7.68
CA LEU A 6 9.96 6.14 8.86
C LEU A 6 8.66 5.34 8.80
N LEU A 7 8.44 4.51 9.81
CA LEU A 7 7.25 3.65 9.94
C LEU A 7 6.43 4.14 11.14
N ASP A 8 5.11 4.01 11.05
CA ASP A 8 4.22 4.29 12.17
C ASP A 8 4.32 3.19 13.22
N GLY A 9 4.63 3.56 14.46
CA GLY A 9 4.82 2.59 15.54
C GLY A 9 3.53 1.88 15.96
N ARG A 10 2.36 2.42 15.59
CA ARG A 10 1.06 1.79 15.86
C ARG A 10 0.65 0.94 14.67
N SER A 11 0.52 1.50 13.47
CA SER A 11 0.01 0.75 12.32
C SER A 11 1.05 -0.14 11.63
N GLY A 12 2.34 0.08 11.86
CA GLY A 12 3.42 -0.58 11.13
C GLY A 12 3.58 -0.10 9.68
N PHE A 13 2.80 0.87 9.22
CA PHE A 13 2.84 1.35 7.84
C PHE A 13 3.89 2.43 7.61
N LEU A 14 4.36 2.49 6.36
CA LEU A 14 5.27 3.54 5.92
C LEU A 14 4.64 4.92 6.07
N LYS A 15 5.44 5.88 6.55
CA LYS A 15 5.09 7.30 6.61
C LYS A 15 5.96 8.16 5.70
N ALA A 16 7.26 7.86 5.65
CA ALA A 16 8.20 8.64 4.86
C ALA A 16 9.43 7.82 4.45
N ILE A 17 10.05 8.25 3.36
CA ILE A 17 11.28 7.70 2.82
C ILE A 17 12.33 8.82 2.77
N THR A 18 13.51 8.58 3.35
CA THR A 18 14.65 9.48 3.26
C THR A 18 15.74 8.87 2.38
N LYS A 19 16.13 9.58 1.32
CA LYS A 19 17.30 9.24 0.50
C LYS A 19 18.56 9.80 1.17
N LYS A 20 19.44 8.92 1.66
CA LYS A 20 20.60 9.32 2.48
C LYS A 20 21.65 10.12 1.70
N SER A 21 21.78 9.90 0.39
CA SER A 21 22.76 10.61 -0.43
C SER A 21 22.44 12.10 -0.57
N THR A 22 21.16 12.47 -0.56
CA THR A 22 20.69 13.86 -0.68
C THR A 22 20.14 14.41 0.63
N ASN A 23 19.99 13.56 1.64
CA ASN A 23 19.24 13.83 2.87
C ASN A 23 17.81 14.35 2.65
N HIS A 24 17.24 14.08 1.47
CA HIS A 24 15.89 14.49 1.12
C HIS A 24 14.89 13.46 1.64
N THR A 25 13.86 13.93 2.32
CA THR A 25 12.77 13.12 2.84
C THR A 25 11.50 13.44 2.09
N THR A 26 10.85 12.41 1.56
CA THR A 26 9.55 12.49 0.89
C THR A 26 8.52 11.86 1.81
N GLN A 27 7.43 12.57 2.08
CA GLN A 27 6.30 11.95 2.77
C GLN A 27 5.65 10.96 1.82
N SER A 28 5.51 9.72 2.25
CA SER A 28 4.98 8.62 1.42
C SER A 28 4.33 7.62 2.36
N GLY A 29 3.10 7.95 2.76
CA GLY A 29 2.26 7.16 3.63
C GLY A 29 1.66 5.96 2.89
N LEU A 30 1.70 4.78 3.52
CA LEU A 30 0.91 3.63 3.06
C LEU A 30 -0.37 3.51 3.90
N THR A 31 -1.46 3.25 3.21
CA THR A 31 -2.79 3.01 3.81
C THR A 31 -3.47 1.86 3.09
N PHE A 32 -4.35 1.16 3.80
CA PHE A 32 -5.17 0.09 3.27
C PHE A 32 -6.62 0.36 3.61
N SER A 33 -7.47 0.35 2.60
CA SER A 33 -8.91 0.55 2.75
C SER A 33 -9.62 -0.32 1.71
N ALA A 34 -10.94 -0.32 1.71
CA ALA A 34 -11.71 -1.11 0.77
C ALA A 34 -12.94 -0.38 0.24
N TYR A 35 -13.33 -0.69 -0.98
CA TYR A 35 -14.63 -0.32 -1.51
C TYR A 35 -15.65 -1.42 -1.20
N PRO A 36 -16.82 -1.08 -0.64
CA PRO A 36 -17.94 -2.00 -0.58
C PRO A 36 -18.51 -2.17 -1.99
N SER A 37 -18.56 -3.40 -2.46
CA SER A 37 -19.09 -3.72 -3.78
C SER A 37 -20.61 -3.69 -3.78
N ALA A 38 -21.20 -3.09 -4.83
CA ALA A 38 -22.64 -3.14 -5.00
C ALA A 38 -23.10 -4.59 -5.24
N GLN A 39 -23.96 -5.10 -4.36
CA GLN A 39 -24.45 -6.47 -4.42
C GLN A 39 -25.02 -6.76 -5.83
N PHE A 40 -24.55 -7.85 -6.46
CA PHE A 40 -24.89 -8.28 -7.83
C PHE A 40 -24.47 -7.36 -8.98
N HIS A 41 -23.69 -6.31 -8.73
CA HIS A 41 -23.23 -5.41 -9.79
C HIS A 41 -21.71 -5.39 -9.97
N SER A 42 -20.92 -5.49 -8.90
CA SER A 42 -19.48 -5.81 -9.07
C SER A 42 -19.29 -7.29 -9.40
N GLY A 43 -18.21 -7.60 -10.09
CA GLY A 43 -17.84 -8.98 -10.39
C GLY A 43 -16.51 -9.06 -11.14
N ALA A 44 -16.29 -10.16 -11.87
CA ALA A 44 -15.01 -10.43 -12.53
C ALA A 44 -14.55 -9.34 -13.53
N TYR A 45 -15.48 -8.55 -14.05
CA TYR A 45 -15.19 -7.54 -15.09
C TYR A 45 -15.51 -6.12 -14.64
N LEU A 46 -16.61 -5.93 -13.89
CA LEU A 46 -17.08 -4.62 -13.52
C LEU A 46 -16.67 -4.32 -12.08
N PHE A 47 -15.91 -3.26 -11.91
CA PHE A 47 -15.65 -2.62 -10.62
C PHE A 47 -16.70 -1.53 -10.41
N LYS A 48 -17.69 -1.78 -9.54
CA LYS A 48 -18.78 -0.84 -9.25
C LYS A 48 -18.96 -0.68 -7.74
N PRO A 49 -18.22 0.25 -7.11
CA PRO A 49 -18.49 0.66 -5.74
C PRO A 49 -19.96 1.05 -5.55
N ASP A 50 -20.55 0.73 -4.40
CA ASP A 50 -21.97 1.05 -4.14
C ASP A 50 -22.22 2.57 -4.14
N PRO A 51 -22.98 3.11 -5.11
CA PRO A 51 -23.20 4.55 -5.23
C PRO A 51 -24.11 5.12 -4.13
N ASN A 52 -24.79 4.27 -3.37
CA ASN A 52 -25.74 4.70 -2.33
C ASN A 52 -25.08 4.82 -0.96
N LEU A 53 -23.82 4.42 -0.82
CA LEU A 53 -23.11 4.53 0.44
C LEU A 53 -22.61 5.95 0.66
N GLN A 54 -22.87 6.47 1.85
CA GLN A 54 -22.44 7.79 2.27
C GLN A 54 -20.91 7.88 2.41
N GLU A 55 -20.27 6.77 2.76
CA GLU A 55 -18.82 6.57 2.73
C GLU A 55 -18.48 5.57 1.63
N THR A 56 -17.73 6.00 0.63
CA THR A 56 -17.29 5.14 -0.48
C THR A 56 -16.18 4.19 -0.08
N GLU A 57 -15.47 4.49 1.00
CA GLU A 57 -14.32 3.73 1.48
C GLU A 57 -14.56 3.27 2.92
N LYS A 58 -14.22 2.01 3.19
CA LYS A 58 -14.24 1.41 4.52
C LYS A 58 -12.81 1.20 5.02
N GLU A 59 -12.56 1.56 6.28
CA GLU A 59 -11.35 1.19 7.02
C GLU A 59 -11.38 -0.30 7.38
N ILE A 60 -10.94 -1.16 6.45
CA ILE A 60 -11.07 -2.62 6.56
C ILE A 60 -10.25 -3.22 7.72
N LEU A 61 -9.18 -2.55 8.13
CA LEU A 61 -8.26 -3.05 9.15
C LEU A 61 -8.73 -2.79 10.59
N ASP A 62 -9.70 -1.90 10.79
CA ASP A 62 -10.25 -1.60 12.13
C ASP A 62 -10.98 -2.82 12.73
N ASP A 63 -11.49 -3.71 11.87
CA ASP A 63 -12.08 -5.00 12.26
C ASP A 63 -11.04 -6.02 12.77
N TYR A 64 -9.74 -5.69 12.71
CA TYR A 64 -8.62 -6.57 13.07
C TYR A 64 -7.68 -5.90 14.10
N PRO A 65 -8.16 -5.66 15.34
CA PRO A 65 -7.34 -5.06 16.38
C PRO A 65 -6.22 -6.00 16.85
N GLY A 66 -5.16 -5.45 17.45
CA GLY A 66 -4.09 -6.25 18.04
C GLY A 66 -3.06 -6.74 17.02
N GLN A 67 -2.78 -5.89 16.03
CA GLN A 67 -1.75 -6.10 15.03
C GLN A 67 -0.39 -6.43 15.66
N LYS A 68 0.32 -7.39 15.05
CA LYS A 68 1.64 -7.82 15.49
C LYS A 68 2.69 -7.22 14.59
N ILE A 69 3.69 -6.57 15.18
CA ILE A 69 4.82 -6.00 14.45
C ILE A 69 6.06 -6.86 14.72
N VAL A 70 6.70 -7.31 13.64
CA VAL A 70 7.95 -8.06 13.67
C VAL A 70 9.00 -7.24 12.92
N ILE A 71 10.13 -6.97 13.57
CA ILE A 71 11.25 -6.25 12.96
C ILE A 71 12.43 -7.20 12.86
N THR A 72 12.89 -7.42 11.63
CA THR A 72 14.09 -8.20 11.34
C THR A 72 15.15 -7.27 10.79
N SER A 73 16.31 -7.23 11.43
CA SER A 73 17.44 -6.42 10.94
C SER A 73 18.70 -7.27 10.86
N GLY A 74 19.39 -7.18 9.74
CA GLY A 74 20.64 -7.87 9.51
C GLY A 74 21.55 -7.08 8.56
N PRO A 75 22.77 -7.56 8.29
CA PRO A 75 23.74 -6.84 7.45
C PRO A 75 23.36 -6.75 5.96
N ILE A 76 22.39 -7.54 5.51
CA ILE A 76 21.95 -7.62 4.10
C ILE A 76 20.67 -6.83 3.87
N ALA A 77 19.73 -6.86 4.81
CA ALA A 77 18.46 -6.17 4.73
C ALA A 77 17.90 -5.89 6.12
N SER A 78 17.00 -4.91 6.17
CA SER A 78 16.08 -4.72 7.30
C SER A 78 14.66 -4.76 6.77
N GLU A 79 13.78 -5.38 7.53
CA GLU A 79 12.37 -5.59 7.23
C GLU A 79 11.52 -5.31 8.46
N LEU A 80 10.38 -4.68 8.25
CA LEU A 80 9.27 -4.67 9.19
C LEU A 80 8.10 -5.39 8.55
N THR A 81 7.54 -6.36 9.27
CA THR A 81 6.29 -7.03 8.92
C THR A 81 5.25 -6.69 9.97
N VAL A 82 4.08 -6.22 9.52
CA VAL A 82 2.89 -6.04 10.36
C VAL A 82 1.80 -7.00 9.94
N ILE A 83 1.18 -7.67 10.92
CA ILE A 83 0.16 -8.69 10.73
C ILE A 83 -1.15 -8.23 11.36
N TYR A 84 -2.18 -8.03 10.55
CA TYR A 84 -3.55 -7.68 10.94
C TYR A 84 -4.44 -8.92 10.89
N GLY A 85 -4.49 -9.63 12.02
CA GLY A 85 -5.23 -10.90 12.13
C GLY A 85 -4.87 -11.87 11.01
N ASN A 86 -5.90 -12.46 10.38
CA ASN A 86 -5.74 -13.34 9.22
C ASN A 86 -5.76 -12.57 7.89
N LEU A 87 -6.23 -11.31 7.87
CA LEU A 87 -6.51 -10.60 6.62
C LEU A 87 -5.26 -10.16 5.88
N LEU A 88 -4.28 -9.60 6.59
CA LEU A 88 -3.13 -8.96 5.97
C LEU A 88 -1.85 -9.24 6.75
N ALA A 89 -0.83 -9.75 6.05
CA ALA A 89 0.56 -9.58 6.45
C ALA A 89 1.26 -8.65 5.45
N HIS A 90 1.68 -7.48 5.92
CA HIS A 90 2.33 -6.45 5.13
C HIS A 90 3.79 -6.31 5.54
N SER A 91 4.71 -6.46 4.58
CA SER A 91 6.14 -6.35 4.80
C SER A 91 6.74 -5.19 4.01
N VAL A 92 7.59 -4.42 4.66
CA VAL A 92 8.41 -3.36 4.05
C VAL A 92 9.87 -3.64 4.30
N ARG A 93 10.67 -3.76 3.23
CA ARG A 93 12.08 -4.15 3.28
C ARG A 93 12.97 -3.19 2.52
N ILE A 94 14.17 -2.93 3.06
CA ILE A 94 15.25 -2.23 2.36
C ILE A 94 16.51 -3.07 2.32
N TYR A 95 17.17 -3.10 1.18
CA TYR A 95 18.44 -3.80 1.00
C TYR A 95 19.63 -2.90 1.31
N HIS A 96 20.64 -3.50 1.93
CA HIS A 96 21.76 -2.78 2.52
C HIS A 96 22.98 -2.73 1.62
N LYS A 97 23.13 -3.77 0.78
CA LYS A 97 24.24 -3.92 -0.15
C LYS A 97 24.04 -3.04 -1.39
N PRO A 98 25.10 -2.42 -1.92
CA PRO A 98 25.02 -1.64 -3.16
C PRO A 98 24.44 -2.46 -4.31
N GLY A 99 23.65 -1.81 -5.16
CA GLY A 99 23.01 -2.43 -6.31
C GLY A 99 21.58 -1.92 -6.50
N PRO A 100 20.89 -2.36 -7.57
CA PRO A 100 19.55 -1.88 -7.92
C PRO A 100 18.54 -2.02 -6.77
N LEU A 101 18.58 -3.15 -6.05
CA LEU A 101 17.68 -3.42 -4.92
C LEU A 101 17.83 -2.44 -3.75
N SER A 102 18.98 -1.79 -3.61
CA SER A 102 19.20 -0.80 -2.54
C SER A 102 18.56 0.57 -2.81
N GLN A 103 18.12 0.80 -4.05
CA GLN A 103 17.57 2.08 -4.49
C GLN A 103 16.04 2.17 -4.32
N GLY A 104 15.39 1.05 -4.00
CA GLY A 104 13.95 0.96 -3.81
C GLY A 104 13.57 0.45 -2.43
N VAL A 105 12.28 0.56 -2.14
CA VAL A 105 11.62 -0.10 -1.02
C VAL A 105 10.89 -1.31 -1.57
N TYR A 106 11.19 -2.48 -1.03
CA TYR A 106 10.47 -3.71 -1.38
C TYR A 106 9.23 -3.82 -0.48
N ILE A 107 8.06 -4.01 -1.09
CA ILE A 107 6.79 -4.16 -0.41
C ILE A 107 6.20 -5.51 -0.81
N GLU A 108 5.75 -6.27 0.18
CA GLU A 108 5.05 -7.54 -0.01
C GLU A 108 3.78 -7.54 0.83
N ASN A 109 2.67 -7.97 0.21
CA ASN A 109 1.37 -8.09 0.86
C ASN A 109 0.89 -9.53 0.67
N LEU A 110 0.68 -10.23 1.78
CA LEU A 110 -0.08 -11.48 1.81
C LEU A 110 -1.49 -11.14 2.30
N ILE A 111 -2.49 -11.38 1.46
CA ILE A 111 -3.89 -11.02 1.71
C ILE A 111 -4.74 -12.29 1.68
N ASP A 112 -5.52 -12.52 2.75
CA ASP A 112 -6.49 -13.62 2.83
C ASP A 112 -7.86 -13.05 3.24
N PHE A 113 -8.82 -13.07 2.33
CA PHE A 113 -10.18 -12.57 2.60
C PHE A 113 -10.99 -13.48 3.54
N GLU A 114 -10.45 -14.67 3.87
CA GLU A 114 -11.12 -15.74 4.59
C GLU A 114 -12.33 -16.30 3.84
N ALA A 115 -12.91 -17.39 4.36
CA ALA A 115 -14.11 -17.96 3.77
C ALA A 115 -15.32 -17.01 3.93
N PRO A 116 -16.22 -16.94 2.94
CA PRO A 116 -17.49 -16.23 3.09
C PRO A 116 -18.25 -16.69 4.34
N PRO A 117 -18.98 -15.80 5.03
CA PRO A 117 -19.41 -14.47 4.57
C PRO A 117 -18.44 -13.32 4.87
N LYS A 118 -17.29 -13.59 5.50
CA LYS A 118 -16.36 -12.53 5.92
C LYS A 118 -15.76 -11.83 4.70
N ASN A 119 -15.68 -10.49 4.74
CA ASN A 119 -15.20 -9.63 3.66
C ASN A 119 -15.82 -9.93 2.27
N ARG A 120 -17.01 -10.53 2.24
CA ARG A 120 -17.75 -10.75 0.99
C ARG A 120 -18.11 -9.40 0.39
N GLU A 121 -18.11 -9.30 -0.93
CA GLU A 121 -18.42 -8.05 -1.65
C GLU A 121 -17.51 -6.89 -1.20
N THR A 122 -16.21 -7.16 -1.00
CA THR A 122 -15.23 -6.17 -0.54
C THR A 122 -14.03 -6.12 -1.50
N GLU A 123 -13.72 -4.93 -2.02
CA GLU A 123 -12.61 -4.68 -2.93
C GLU A 123 -11.51 -3.89 -2.21
N MET A 124 -10.53 -4.60 -1.63
CA MET A 124 -9.41 -4.00 -0.88
C MET A 124 -8.37 -3.38 -1.81
N PHE A 125 -7.83 -2.23 -1.41
CA PHE A 125 -6.75 -1.55 -2.12
C PHE A 125 -5.66 -1.05 -1.15
N MET A 126 -4.45 -0.92 -1.68
CA MET A 126 -3.34 -0.24 -1.03
C MET A 126 -3.16 1.13 -1.67
N ARG A 127 -3.08 2.19 -0.86
CA ARG A 127 -2.89 3.57 -1.32
C ARG A 127 -1.57 4.13 -0.82
N VAL A 128 -0.81 4.72 -1.73
CA VAL A 128 0.36 5.56 -1.44
C VAL A 128 -0.09 7.02 -1.42
N VAL A 129 0.11 7.70 -0.30
CA VAL A 129 -0.19 9.13 -0.12
C VAL A 129 1.10 9.89 0.05
N SER A 130 1.41 10.83 -0.84
CA SER A 130 2.65 11.61 -0.77
C SER A 130 2.41 13.11 -0.81
N ASP A 131 3.47 13.85 -0.49
CA ASP A 131 3.56 15.31 -0.63
C ASP A 131 3.97 15.75 -2.05
N ILE A 132 3.95 14.84 -3.03
CA ILE A 132 4.29 15.14 -4.42
C ILE A 132 3.08 15.78 -5.11
N SER A 133 3.28 16.98 -5.67
CA SER A 133 2.28 17.63 -6.52
C SER A 133 2.34 17.06 -7.94
N ASN A 134 1.23 16.44 -8.37
CA ASN A 134 1.06 15.85 -9.71
C ASN A 134 0.36 16.80 -10.69
N GLY A 135 0.46 18.12 -10.47
CA GLY A 135 -0.14 19.14 -11.33
C GLY A 135 -1.65 19.32 -11.16
N ASP A 136 -2.21 20.17 -12.01
CA ASP A 136 -3.64 20.51 -12.08
C ASP A 136 -4.04 20.69 -13.56
N PRO A 137 -4.80 19.76 -14.18
CA PRO A 137 -5.42 18.58 -13.57
C PRO A 137 -4.38 17.50 -13.16
N PRO A 138 -4.67 16.67 -12.14
CA PRO A 138 -3.73 15.64 -11.69
C PRO A 138 -3.37 14.63 -12.78
N GLU A 139 -2.08 14.34 -12.91
CA GLU A 139 -1.57 13.35 -13.86
C GLU A 139 -0.81 12.20 -13.18
N PHE A 140 -0.81 11.03 -13.83
CA PHE A 140 0.01 9.90 -13.43
C PHE A 140 0.41 9.06 -14.64
N TYR A 141 1.29 8.09 -14.43
CA TYR A 141 1.77 7.21 -15.49
C TYR A 141 1.52 5.75 -15.13
N SER A 142 0.95 5.01 -16.07
CA SER A 142 0.76 3.56 -15.99
C SER A 142 1.44 2.91 -17.19
N ASP A 143 2.07 1.76 -17.02
CA ASP A 143 2.58 1.01 -18.17
C ASP A 143 1.44 0.44 -19.02
N LEU A 144 1.79 0.06 -20.25
CA LEU A 144 0.98 -0.79 -21.11
C LEU A 144 1.74 -2.09 -21.35
N ASN A 145 1.27 -3.17 -20.70
CA ASN A 145 1.84 -4.53 -20.81
C ASN A 145 3.34 -4.60 -20.46
N GLY A 146 3.82 -3.76 -19.54
CA GLY A 146 5.21 -3.71 -19.12
C GLY A 146 6.19 -3.10 -20.13
N PHE A 147 5.70 -2.48 -21.22
CA PHE A 147 6.57 -1.96 -22.29
C PHE A 147 6.75 -0.44 -22.26
N GLN A 148 5.66 0.31 -22.39
CA GLN A 148 5.69 1.78 -22.48
C GLN A 148 4.89 2.43 -21.36
N MET A 149 5.40 3.51 -20.80
CA MET A 149 4.67 4.33 -19.84
C MET A 149 3.70 5.27 -20.57
N GLN A 150 2.43 5.26 -20.20
CA GLN A 150 1.38 6.10 -20.77
C GLN A 150 0.93 7.14 -19.74
N ARG A 151 0.82 8.39 -20.18
CA ARG A 151 0.29 9.49 -19.37
C ARG A 151 -1.23 9.32 -19.21
N ARG A 152 -1.71 9.50 -17.98
CA ARG A 152 -3.12 9.49 -17.59
C ARG A 152 -3.44 10.81 -16.92
N ILE A 153 -4.58 11.39 -17.25
CA ILE A 153 -5.10 12.61 -16.62
C ILE A 153 -6.38 12.21 -15.90
N LYS A 154 -6.49 12.60 -14.62
CA LYS A 154 -7.73 12.37 -13.86
C LYS A 154 -8.87 13.16 -14.50
N VAL A 155 -9.98 12.48 -14.78
CA VAL A 155 -11.22 13.05 -15.32
C VAL A 155 -12.18 13.34 -14.17
#